data_AF-A0A972BJQ9-F1
#
_entry.id   AF-A0A972BJQ9-F1
#
_cell.length_a   1.000
_cell.length_b   1.000
_cell.length_c   1.000
_cell.angle_alpha   90.00
_cell.angle_beta   90.00
_cell.angle_gamma   90.00
#
_symmetry.space_group_name_H-M   'P 1'
#
loop_
_entity.id
_entity.type
_entity.pdbx_description
1 polymer ?
#
loop_
_entity_poly.entity_id
_entity_poly.type
_entity_poly.pdbx_seq_one_letter_code
_entity_poly.pdbx_strand_id
1 'polypeptide(L)' 'MKRKDIILFAKQQGYDNVLYIGKWRGYDVYEPTFEGTGPHFVGPPLVILVKGQSIRMSTVEESYEQLNS' A
#
# COMPACT_ATOMS: atom_id res chain seq x y z
N MET A 1 12.73 5.26 -3.26
CA MET A 1 12.84 3.99 -2.52
C MET A 1 12.89 2.80 -3.50
N LYS A 2 13.53 1.66 -3.18
CA LYS A 2 13.53 0.49 -4.08
C LYS A 2 12.32 -0.40 -3.79
N ARG A 3 11.79 -1.10 -4.81
CA ARG A 3 10.64 -2.01 -4.67
C ARG A 3 10.79 -3.05 -3.55
N LYS A 4 12.00 -3.60 -3.38
CA LYS A 4 12.29 -4.56 -2.31
C LYS A 4 12.05 -4.02 -0.89
N ASP A 5 12.31 -2.72 -0.68
CA ASP A 5 12.14 -2.08 0.63
C ASP A 5 10.65 -1.86 0.91
N ILE A 6 9.87 -1.60 -0.15
CA ILE A 6 8.40 -1.43 -0.09
C ILE A 6 7.72 -2.77 0.20
N ILE A 7 8.17 -3.87 -0.41
CA ILE A 7 7.71 -5.24 -0.09
C ILE A 7 8.04 -5.58 1.36
N LEU A 8 9.25 -5.26 1.83
CA LEU A 8 9.63 -5.50 3.22
C LEU A 8 8.72 -4.72 4.19
N PHE A 9 8.37 -3.48 3.86
CA PHE A 9 7.41 -2.70 4.63
C PHE A 9 6.02 -3.34 4.63
N ALA A 10 5.51 -3.80 3.49
CA ALA A 10 4.22 -4.51 3.40
C ALA A 10 4.18 -5.75 4.30
N LYS A 11 5.27 -6.52 4.34
CA LYS A 11 5.44 -7.68 5.24
C LYS A 11 5.39 -7.31 6.72
N GLN A 12 5.95 -6.16 7.10
CA GLN A 12 5.84 -5.66 8.47
C GLN A 12 4.40 -5.26 8.84
N GLN A 13 3.56 -4.93 7.85
CA GLN A 13 2.13 -4.62 8.05
C GLN A 13 1.22 -5.85 7.94
N GLY A 14 1.78 -7.05 7.69
CA GLY A 14 1.03 -8.30 7.60
C GLY A 14 0.60 -8.71 6.19
N TYR A 15 1.12 -8.08 5.14
CA TYR A 15 0.85 -8.42 3.74
C TYR A 15 2.04 -9.12 3.08
N ASP A 16 1.85 -9.78 1.94
CA ASP A 16 2.90 -10.58 1.32
C ASP A 16 3.70 -9.81 0.27
N ASN A 17 3.02 -8.95 -0.49
CA ASN A 17 3.57 -8.27 -1.65
C ASN A 17 2.92 -6.89 -1.88
N VAL A 18 3.33 -6.23 -2.96
CA VAL A 18 2.76 -4.95 -3.38
C VAL A 18 2.57 -4.86 -4.89
N LEU A 19 1.46 -4.22 -5.27
CA LEU A 19 1.13 -3.80 -6.63
C LEU A 19 1.26 -2.28 -6.74
N TYR A 20 2.00 -1.77 -7.72
CA TYR A 20 2.01 -0.33 -7.99
C TYR A 20 0.73 0.07 -8.72
N ILE A 21 -0.01 1.04 -8.17
CA ILE A 21 -1.32 1.44 -8.70
C ILE A 21 -1.36 2.91 -9.17
N GLY A 22 -0.23 3.62 -9.13
CA GLY A 22 -0.08 4.93 -9.74
C GLY A 22 0.43 5.99 -8.78
N LYS A 23 0.08 7.25 -9.05
CA LYS A 23 0.51 8.42 -8.26
C LYS A 23 -0.70 9.13 -7.66
N TRP A 24 -0.58 9.55 -6.42
CA TRP A 24 -1.60 10.35 -5.74
C TRP A 24 -0.95 11.39 -4.84
N ARG A 25 -1.31 12.68 -4.99
CA ARG A 25 -0.73 13.80 -4.20
C ARG A 25 0.80 13.82 -4.13
N GLY A 26 1.46 13.38 -5.20
CA GLY A 26 2.92 13.30 -5.29
C GLY A 26 3.56 12.11 -4.57
N TYR A 27 2.77 11.16 -4.08
CA TYR A 27 3.21 9.84 -3.64
C TYR A 27 3.16 8.85 -4.81
N ASP A 28 4.10 7.92 -4.83
CA ASP A 28 3.94 6.64 -5.52
C ASP A 28 3.11 5.72 -4.63
N VAL A 29 2.02 5.19 -5.17
CA VAL A 29 1.02 4.43 -4.41
C VAL A 29 1.09 2.95 -4.75
N TYR A 30 1.06 2.14 -3.69
CA TYR A 30 1.10 0.70 -3.81
C TYR A 30 -0.05 0.07 -3.03
N GLU A 31 -0.80 -0.81 -3.68
CA GLU A 31 -1.75 -1.70 -3.04
C GLU A 31 -0.98 -2.86 -2.40
N PRO A 32 -1.09 -3.07 -1.08
CA PRO A 32 -0.53 -4.24 -0.43
C PRO A 32 -1.42 -5.46 -0.70
N THR A 33 -0.81 -6.58 -1.07
CA THR A 33 -1.53 -7.79 -1.52
C THR A 33 -1.15 -9.00 -0.68
N PHE A 34 -2.10 -9.91 -0.50
CA PHE A 34 -1.87 -11.25 0.05
C PHE A 34 -1.55 -12.23 -1.08
N GLU A 35 -0.75 -13.25 -0.79
CA GLU A 35 -0.49 -14.38 -1.66
C GLU A 35 -1.23 -15.63 -1.11
N GLY A 36 -1.67 -16.51 -2.01
CA GLY A 36 -2.39 -17.75 -1.65
C GLY A 36 -3.90 -17.69 -1.90
N THR A 37 -4.61 -18.72 -1.44
CA THR A 37 -6.03 -18.95 -1.76
C THR A 37 -6.96 -18.89 -0.55
N GLY A 38 -6.47 -18.39 0.59
CA GLY A 38 -7.26 -18.24 1.81
C GLY A 38 -8.10 -16.97 1.82
N PRO A 39 -9.19 -16.91 2.60
CA PRO A 39 -9.88 -15.65 2.86
C PRO A 39 -9.00 -14.73 3.72
N HIS A 40 -8.86 -13.47 3.30
CA HIS A 40 -8.15 -12.44 4.04
C HIS A 40 -9.11 -11.32 4.44
N PHE A 41 -9.06 -10.89 5.69
CA PHE A 41 -9.87 -9.78 6.20
C PHE A 41 -9.01 -8.51 6.22
N VAL A 42 -9.32 -7.57 5.33
CA VAL A 42 -8.43 -6.45 5.01
C VAL A 42 -8.88 -5.11 5.60
N GLY A 43 -10.14 -5.00 6.03
CA GLY A 43 -10.69 -3.74 6.53
C GLY A 43 -10.83 -2.68 5.42
N PRO A 44 -10.61 -1.38 5.72
CA PRO A 44 -10.58 -0.32 4.71
C PRO A 44 -9.50 -0.59 3.64
N PRO A 45 -9.64 -0.05 2.41
CA PRO A 45 -8.71 -0.31 1.31
C PRO A 45 -7.40 0.47 1.45
N LEU A 46 -6.67 0.24 2.56
CA LEU A 46 -5.44 0.95 2.87
C LEU A 46 -4.35 0.68 1.84
N VAL A 47 -3.59 1.72 1.50
CA VAL A 47 -2.47 1.64 0.56
C VAL A 47 -1.16 2.03 1.22
N ILE A 48 -0.05 1.70 0.59
CA ILE A 48 1.28 2.16 0.96
C ILE A 48 1.63 3.40 0.13
N LEU A 49 1.97 4.49 0.81
CA LEU A 49 2.33 5.77 0.23
C LEU A 49 3.83 5.99 0.33
N VAL A 50 4.49 6.18 -0.82
CA VAL A 50 5.95 6.36 -0.91
C VAL A 50 6.28 7.73 -1.51
N LYS A 51 7.12 8.53 -0.84
CA LYS A 51 7.61 9.81 -1.35
C LYS A 51 9.06 10.03 -0.96
N GLY A 52 9.96 9.95 -1.95
CA GLY A 52 11.41 10.04 -1.72
C GLY A 52 11.92 8.88 -0.86
N GLN A 53 12.26 9.20 0.39
CA GLN A 53 12.70 8.25 1.42
C GLN A 53 11.62 7.93 2.48
N SER A 54 10.45 8.58 2.41
CA SER A 54 9.34 8.31 3.33
C SER A 54 8.45 7.17 2.81
N ILE A 55 8.01 6.31 3.73
CA ILE A 55 7.06 5.21 3.50
C ILE A 55 6.13 5.10 4.70
N ARG A 56 4.83 4.94 4.45
CA ARG A 56 3.80 4.67 5.47
C ARG A 56 2.56 4.05 4.84
N MET A 57 1.69 3.49 5.68
CA MET A 57 0.31 3.23 5.29
C MET A 57 -0.46 4.55 5.15
N SER A 58 -1.48 4.56 4.30
CA SER A 58 -2.49 5.62 4.27
C SER A 58 -3.26 5.67 5.60
N THR A 59 -3.88 6.80 5.91
CA THR A 59 -4.99 6.80 6.88
C THR A 59 -6.23 6.18 6.23
N VAL A 60 -7.28 6.00 7.03
CA VAL A 60 -8.59 5.51 6.55
C VAL A 60 -9.23 6.55 5.63
N GLU A 61 -9.14 7.83 5.98
CA GLU A 61 -9.67 8.93 5.17
C GLU A 61 -8.94 8.99 3.82
N GLU A 62 -7.62 8.91 3.83
CA GLU A 62 -6.81 8.90 2.61
C GLU A 62 -7.12 7.71 1.70
N SER A 63 -7.37 6.52 2.26
CA SER A 63 -7.71 5.36 1.43
C SER A 63 -9.03 5.53 0.68
N TYR A 64 -10.04 6.14 1.31
CA TYR A 64 -11.30 6.44 0.63
C TYR A 64 -11.19 7.60 -0.36
N GLU A 65 -10.38 8.63 -0.07
CA GLU A 65 -10.12 9.71 -1.03
C GLU A 65 -9.47 9.18 -2.30
N GLN A 66 -8.59 8.19 -2.19
CA GLN A 66 -7.89 7.62 -3.33
C GLN A 66 -8.81 6.83 -4.28
N LEU A 67 -9.88 6.20 -3.79
CA LEU A 67 -10.82 5.47 -4.66
C LEU A 67 -11.47 6.36 -5.73
N ASN A 68 -11.49 7.68 -5.52
CA ASN A 68 -12.10 8.66 -6.41
C ASN A 68 -11.05 9.50 -7.19
N SER A 69 -9.79 9.06 -7.22
CA SER A 69 -8.68 9.82 -7.79
C SER A 69 -8.23 9.40 -9.18
#